data_AF-A0A3D3WE97-F1
#
_entry.id   AF-A0A3D3WE97-F1
#
_cell.length_a   1.000
_cell.length_b   1.000
_cell.length_c   1.000
_cell.angle_alpha   90.00
_cell.angle_beta   90.00
_cell.angle_gamma   90.00
#
_symmetry.space_group_name_H-M   'P 1'
#
loop_
_entity.id
_entity.type
_entity.pdbx_description
1 polymer ?
#
loop_
_entity_poly.entity_id
_entity_poly.type
_entity_poly.pdbx_seq_one_letter_code
_entity_poly.pdbx_strand_id
1 'polypeptide(L)'
;MSKIDSLLEKIYERNPENGHYIIEVSLTNYAEIFNEWDYAPYKRKDINPELLSFLEDSIDDIPLEYNIDICFYLAEERQNADKENLITAWFRTFYTFYIEIEKNKIKAILQSSAVYMMVSAVLLVVSYFGVLHQESVAIYTLTEILIVGGWVFLWEAMDRLLFQRKTVSKLIKNYERFRIADISFRYSKPPEALRVLRI
;
A
#
# COMPACT_ATOMS: atom_id res chain seq x y z
N MET A 1 -5.24 0.85 26.90
CA MET A 1 -5.40 1.79 25.76
C MET A 1 -4.11 2.56 25.59
N SER A 2 -3.50 2.43 24.42
CA SER A 2 -2.38 3.27 24.03
C SER A 2 -2.85 4.72 23.90
N LYS A 3 -1.94 5.69 24.10
CA LYS A 3 -2.23 7.10 23.86
C LYS A 3 -2.70 7.34 22.41
N ILE A 4 -2.21 6.52 21.47
CA ILE A 4 -2.59 6.57 20.06
C ILE A 4 -4.05 6.15 19.87
N ASP A 5 -4.50 5.07 20.50
CA ASP A 5 -5.90 4.61 20.42
C ASP A 5 -6.88 5.71 20.83
N SER A 6 -6.56 6.43 21.91
CA SER A 6 -7.40 7.55 22.40
C SER A 6 -7.42 8.77 21.47
N LEU A 7 -6.43 8.90 20.58
CA LEU A 7 -6.41 9.95 19.55
C LEU A 7 -7.14 9.48 18.29
N LEU A 8 -6.99 8.22 17.91
CA LEU A 8 -7.71 7.63 16.78
C LEU A 8 -9.22 7.64 16.99
N GLU A 9 -9.70 7.34 18.20
CA GLU A 9 -11.13 7.43 18.55
C GLU A 9 -11.72 8.84 18.46
N LYS A 10 -10.88 9.89 18.37
CA LYS A 10 -11.33 11.27 18.13
C LYS A 10 -11.42 11.64 16.66
N ILE A 11 -10.77 10.86 15.79
CA ILE A 11 -10.65 11.12 14.36
C ILE A 11 -11.56 10.19 13.56
N TYR A 12 -11.60 8.91 13.93
CA TYR A 12 -12.36 7.87 13.25
C TYR A 12 -13.47 7.33 14.13
N GLU A 13 -14.67 7.22 13.58
CA GLU A 13 -15.74 6.47 14.21
C GLU A 13 -15.39 4.99 14.29
N ARG A 14 -15.95 4.31 15.29
CA ARG A 14 -15.78 2.87 15.47
C ARG A 14 -17.12 2.19 15.33
N ASN A 15 -17.20 1.17 14.51
CA ASN A 15 -18.40 0.40 14.33
C ASN A 15 -18.71 -0.35 15.65
N PRO A 16 -19.87 -0.10 16.28
CA PRO A 16 -20.20 -0.67 17.59
C PRO A 16 -20.41 -2.19 17.55
N GLU A 17 -20.68 -2.78 16.38
CA GLU A 17 -20.97 -4.20 16.25
C GLU A 17 -19.70 -5.06 16.14
N ASN A 18 -18.74 -4.63 15.32
CA ASN A 18 -17.51 -5.39 15.03
C ASN A 18 -16.23 -4.74 15.60
N GLY A 19 -16.30 -3.50 16.09
CA GLY A 19 -15.17 -2.76 16.63
C GLY A 19 -14.14 -2.30 15.58
N HIS A 20 -14.48 -2.34 14.29
CA HIS A 20 -13.65 -1.82 13.20
C HIS A 20 -13.69 -0.30 13.17
N TYR A 21 -12.61 0.34 12.71
CA TYR A 21 -12.63 1.78 12.43
C TYR A 21 -13.34 2.03 11.11
N ILE A 22 -14.17 3.07 11.06
CA ILE A 22 -14.93 3.44 9.87
C ILE A 22 -14.21 4.58 9.17
N ILE A 23 -13.87 4.36 7.90
CA ILE A 23 -13.40 5.42 7.01
C ILE A 23 -14.63 6.01 6.31
N GLU A 24 -14.95 7.25 6.66
CA GLU A 24 -16.14 7.95 6.18
C GLU A 24 -15.80 8.83 4.97
N VAL A 25 -16.54 8.62 3.88
CA VAL A 25 -16.32 9.33 2.62
C VAL A 25 -17.63 9.96 2.17
N SER A 26 -17.65 11.29 2.01
CA SER A 26 -18.79 11.99 1.42
C SER A 26 -18.67 12.03 -0.09
N LEU A 27 -19.68 11.53 -0.80
CA LEU A 27 -19.75 11.55 -2.26
C LEU A 27 -20.95 12.39 -2.71
N THR A 28 -20.78 13.18 -3.77
CA THR A 28 -21.95 13.77 -4.42
C THR A 28 -22.67 12.69 -5.20
N ASN A 29 -21.95 11.88 -6.00
CA ASN A 29 -22.50 10.82 -6.85
C ASN A 29 -21.62 9.56 -6.80
N TYR A 30 -22.21 8.40 -7.06
CA TYR A 30 -21.48 7.15 -7.26
C TYR A 30 -20.39 7.22 -8.33
N ALA A 31 -20.54 8.11 -9.32
CA ALA A 31 -19.55 8.30 -10.36
C ALA A 31 -18.19 8.82 -9.84
N GLU A 32 -18.18 9.56 -8.72
CA GLU A 32 -16.96 10.14 -8.13
C GLU A 32 -16.00 9.09 -7.56
N ILE A 33 -16.49 7.87 -7.31
CA ILE A 33 -15.65 6.73 -6.93
C ILE A 33 -14.69 6.36 -8.06
N PHE A 34 -15.12 6.58 -9.30
CA PHE A 34 -14.38 6.16 -10.48
C PHE A 34 -13.64 7.33 -11.12
N ASN A 35 -12.56 7.02 -11.81
CA ASN A 35 -11.84 8.02 -12.60
C ASN A 35 -12.72 8.54 -13.77
N GLU A 36 -12.84 9.86 -13.88
CA GLU A 36 -13.63 10.53 -14.92
C GLU A 36 -13.05 10.35 -16.32
N TRP A 37 -11.73 10.20 -16.42
CA TRP A 37 -10.99 10.06 -17.68
C TRP A 37 -11.04 8.63 -18.21
N ASP A 38 -11.48 7.69 -17.38
CA ASP A 38 -11.54 6.28 -17.72
C ASP A 38 -12.87 5.94 -18.43
N TYR A 39 -12.77 5.62 -19.72
CA TYR A 39 -13.89 5.18 -20.55
C TYR A 39 -14.22 3.68 -20.36
N ALA A 40 -13.50 2.96 -19.49
CA ALA A 40 -13.77 1.56 -19.25
C ALA A 40 -15.19 1.33 -18.67
N PRO A 41 -15.79 0.15 -18.91
CA PRO A 41 -17.00 -0.26 -18.20
C PRO A 41 -16.77 -0.26 -16.68
N TYR A 42 -17.80 0.00 -15.87
CA TYR A 42 -17.70 0.10 -14.40
C TYR A 42 -16.84 -1.00 -13.73
N LYS A 43 -16.88 -2.24 -14.23
CA LYS A 43 -16.10 -3.37 -13.69
C LYS A 43 -14.59 -3.26 -13.89
N ARG A 44 -14.12 -2.39 -14.78
CA ARG A 44 -12.72 -2.20 -15.16
C ARG A 44 -12.25 -0.76 -14.98
N LYS A 45 -13.13 0.13 -14.52
CA LYS A 45 -12.74 1.49 -14.23
C LYS A 45 -11.73 1.52 -13.11
N ASP A 46 -10.79 2.44 -13.21
CA ASP A 46 -9.89 2.78 -12.12
C ASP A 46 -10.64 3.62 -11.06
N ILE A 47 -10.15 3.57 -9.83
CA ILE A 47 -10.64 4.42 -8.75
C ILE A 47 -10.23 5.88 -9.02
N ASN A 48 -11.00 6.84 -8.54
CA ASN A 48 -10.58 8.23 -8.56
C ASN A 48 -9.27 8.39 -7.74
N PRO A 49 -8.20 8.97 -8.30
CA PRO A 49 -6.93 9.15 -7.60
C PRO A 49 -7.04 9.92 -6.27
N GLU A 50 -7.95 10.90 -6.19
CA GLU A 50 -8.16 11.68 -4.96
C GLU A 50 -8.78 10.81 -3.87
N LEU A 51 -9.76 9.98 -4.24
CA LEU A 51 -10.37 9.03 -3.33
C LEU A 51 -9.35 7.97 -2.88
N LEU A 52 -8.55 7.44 -3.81
CA LEU A 52 -7.51 6.46 -3.48
C LEU A 52 -6.50 7.02 -2.49
N SER A 53 -5.97 8.23 -2.73
CA SER A 53 -5.03 8.87 -1.81
C SER A 53 -5.64 9.04 -0.42
N PHE A 54 -6.88 9.53 -0.33
CA PHE A 54 -7.57 9.69 0.95
C PHE A 54 -7.72 8.36 1.70
N LEU A 55 -8.09 7.29 1.00
CA LEU A 55 -8.21 5.95 1.59
C LEU A 55 -6.84 5.45 2.06
N GLU A 56 -5.81 5.56 1.23
CA GLU A 56 -4.44 5.12 1.55
C GLU A 56 -3.86 5.87 2.75
N ASP A 57 -4.05 7.18 2.83
CA ASP A 57 -3.65 8.00 3.98
C ASP A 57 -4.40 7.55 5.24
N SER A 58 -5.73 7.37 5.14
CA SER A 58 -6.57 6.98 6.26
C SER A 58 -6.23 5.60 6.82
N ILE A 59 -5.95 4.62 5.95
CA ILE A 59 -5.60 3.27 6.41
C ILE A 59 -4.19 3.19 7.01
N ASP A 60 -3.29 4.10 6.60
CA ASP A 60 -1.94 4.19 7.15
C ASP A 60 -1.91 4.81 8.54
N ASP A 61 -2.86 5.70 8.85
CA ASP A 61 -3.10 6.22 10.19
C ASP A 61 -3.61 5.14 11.16
N ILE A 62 -4.37 4.16 10.65
CA ILE A 62 -4.97 3.10 11.46
C ILE A 62 -4.00 1.91 11.58
N PRO A 63 -3.55 1.54 12.79
CA PRO A 63 -2.63 0.42 13.00
C PRO A 63 -3.15 -0.89 12.39
N LEU A 64 -2.22 -1.70 11.86
CA LEU A 64 -2.50 -2.98 11.20
C LEU A 64 -3.24 -4.00 12.08
N GLU A 65 -3.26 -3.80 13.39
CA GLU A 65 -3.96 -4.66 14.36
C GLU A 65 -5.49 -4.51 14.26
N TYR A 66 -5.97 -3.40 13.71
CA TYR A 66 -7.39 -3.11 13.58
C TYR A 66 -7.86 -3.31 12.14
N ASN A 67 -9.05 -3.88 11.97
CA ASN A 67 -9.73 -3.87 10.68
C ASN A 67 -10.48 -2.56 10.46
N ILE A 68 -10.90 -2.35 9.22
CA ILE A 68 -11.62 -1.16 8.79
C ILE A 68 -12.91 -1.53 8.08
N ASP A 69 -13.87 -0.62 8.14
CA ASP A 69 -15.04 -0.59 7.30
C ASP A 69 -15.04 0.74 6.52
N ILE A 70 -15.74 0.80 5.39
CA ILE A 70 -15.91 2.03 4.61
C ILE A 70 -17.38 2.42 4.62
N CYS A 71 -17.65 3.69 4.87
CA CYS A 71 -18.99 4.26 4.82
C CYS A 71 -19.05 5.40 3.81
N PHE A 72 -19.78 5.19 2.72
CA PHE A 72 -20.05 6.23 1.73
C PHE A 72 -21.32 6.98 2.09
N TYR A 73 -21.23 8.31 2.22
CA TYR A 73 -22.36 9.19 2.42
C TYR A 73 -22.85 9.77 1.09
N LEU A 74 -24.13 9.61 0.81
CA LEU A 74 -24.81 10.18 -0.36
C LEU A 74 -26.12 10.87 0.03
N ALA A 75 -26.59 11.76 -0.84
CA ALA A 75 -27.92 12.33 -0.72
C ALA A 75 -29.00 11.25 -0.94
N GLU A 76 -30.08 11.31 -0.15
CA GLU A 76 -31.15 10.29 -0.10
C GLU A 76 -31.82 10.07 -1.47
N GLU A 77 -31.90 11.11 -2.31
CA GLU A 77 -32.51 11.01 -3.64
C GLU A 77 -31.71 10.14 -4.62
N ARG A 78 -30.49 9.75 -4.25
CA ARG A 78 -29.58 8.97 -5.11
C ARG A 78 -29.56 7.49 -4.74
N GLN A 79 -30.35 7.05 -3.76
CA GLN A 79 -30.32 5.67 -3.28
C GLN A 79 -30.54 4.66 -4.41
N ASN A 80 -29.59 3.73 -4.58
CA ASN A 80 -29.69 2.68 -5.58
C ASN A 80 -28.93 1.41 -5.18
N ALA A 81 -29.66 0.42 -4.65
CA ALA A 81 -29.09 -0.84 -4.17
C ALA A 81 -28.32 -1.64 -5.24
N ASP A 82 -28.74 -1.57 -6.51
CA ASP A 82 -28.05 -2.28 -7.60
C ASP A 82 -26.65 -1.68 -7.85
N LYS A 83 -26.54 -0.35 -7.80
CA LYS A 83 -25.25 0.35 -7.93
C LYS A 83 -24.34 0.09 -6.74
N GLU A 84 -24.88 0.10 -5.53
CA GLU A 84 -24.14 -0.19 -4.31
C GLU A 84 -23.53 -1.59 -4.35
N ASN A 85 -24.34 -2.61 -4.68
CA ASN A 85 -23.87 -3.98 -4.82
C ASN A 85 -22.79 -4.12 -5.91
N LEU A 86 -22.96 -3.40 -7.03
CA LEU A 86 -21.97 -3.36 -8.10
C LEU A 86 -20.65 -2.73 -7.63
N ILE A 87 -20.71 -1.61 -6.91
CA ILE A 87 -19.54 -0.91 -6.37
C ILE A 87 -18.83 -1.79 -5.35
N THR A 88 -19.55 -2.41 -4.43
CA THR A 88 -18.96 -3.30 -3.42
C THR A 88 -18.25 -4.49 -4.07
N ALA A 89 -18.87 -5.12 -5.08
CA ALA A 89 -18.23 -6.21 -5.83
C ALA A 89 -17.02 -5.74 -6.65
N TRP A 90 -17.10 -4.55 -7.26
CA TRP A 90 -15.99 -3.94 -8.00
C TRP A 90 -14.82 -3.63 -7.06
N PHE A 91 -15.07 -3.03 -5.89
CA PHE A 91 -14.03 -2.66 -4.91
C PHE A 91 -13.23 -3.89 -4.46
N ARG A 92 -13.92 -5.00 -4.16
CA ARG A 92 -13.27 -6.27 -3.84
C ARG A 92 -12.41 -6.79 -4.99
N THR A 93 -12.92 -6.69 -6.22
CA THR A 93 -12.18 -7.11 -7.43
C THR A 93 -10.93 -6.24 -7.65
N PHE A 94 -11.08 -4.93 -7.48
CA PHE A 94 -10.01 -3.94 -7.59
C PHE A 94 -8.87 -4.26 -6.63
N TYR A 95 -9.14 -4.35 -5.32
CA TYR A 95 -8.08 -4.65 -4.35
C TYR A 95 -7.50 -6.05 -4.53
N THR A 96 -8.30 -7.04 -4.94
CA THR A 96 -7.76 -8.38 -5.29
C THR A 96 -6.72 -8.28 -6.40
N PHE A 97 -7.00 -7.52 -7.45
CA PHE A 97 -6.05 -7.30 -8.54
C PHE A 97 -4.78 -6.57 -8.09
N TYR A 98 -4.92 -5.49 -7.31
CA TYR A 98 -3.79 -4.73 -6.79
C TYR A 98 -2.89 -5.57 -5.86
N ILE A 99 -3.49 -6.40 -5.00
CA ILE A 99 -2.73 -7.34 -4.15
C ILE A 99 -1.85 -8.27 -5.00
N GLU A 100 -2.37 -8.81 -6.09
CA GLU A 100 -1.59 -9.71 -6.97
C GLU A 100 -0.47 -8.97 -7.70
N ILE A 101 -0.68 -7.71 -8.09
CA ILE A 101 0.39 -6.85 -8.64
C ILE A 101 1.50 -6.67 -7.60
N GLU A 102 1.16 -6.29 -6.37
CA GLU A 102 2.15 -6.04 -5.31
C GLU A 102 2.90 -7.32 -4.89
N LYS A 103 2.22 -8.48 -4.88
CA LYS A 103 2.87 -9.78 -4.65
C LYS A 103 3.95 -10.07 -5.70
N ASN A 104 3.74 -9.67 -6.96
CA ASN A 104 4.76 -9.81 -7.99
C ASN A 104 5.96 -8.88 -7.75
N LYS A 105 5.75 -7.69 -7.17
CA LYS A 105 6.87 -6.83 -6.74
C LYS A 105 7.72 -7.48 -5.65
N ILE A 106 7.12 -8.21 -4.70
CA ILE A 106 7.90 -9.00 -3.72
C ILE A 106 8.79 -10.02 -4.42
N LYS A 107 8.27 -10.75 -5.42
CA LYS A 107 9.08 -11.70 -6.20
C LYS A 107 10.24 -11.00 -6.91
N ALA A 108 9.99 -9.84 -7.51
CA ALA A 108 11.03 -9.04 -8.16
C ALA A 108 12.11 -8.55 -7.17
N ILE A 109 11.71 -8.14 -5.95
CA ILE A 109 12.64 -7.80 -4.86
C ILE A 109 13.51 -9.00 -4.48
N LEU A 110 12.91 -10.18 -4.31
CA LEU A 110 13.66 -11.40 -3.99
C LEU A 110 14.64 -11.80 -5.10
N GLN A 111 14.21 -11.76 -6.36
CA GLN A 111 15.04 -12.09 -7.52
C GLN A 111 16.20 -11.12 -7.67
N SER A 112 15.94 -9.81 -7.63
CA SER A 112 16.99 -8.79 -7.72
C SER A 112 17.97 -8.94 -6.57
N SER A 113 17.50 -9.08 -5.33
CA SER A 113 18.36 -9.27 -4.15
C SER A 113 19.25 -10.50 -4.27
N ALA A 114 18.74 -11.62 -4.82
CA ALA A 114 19.55 -12.81 -5.06
C ALA A 114 20.68 -12.57 -6.07
N VAL A 115 20.44 -11.75 -7.11
CA VAL A 115 21.48 -11.33 -8.05
C VAL A 115 22.55 -10.48 -7.34
N TYR A 116 22.15 -9.49 -6.53
CA TYR A 116 23.08 -8.68 -5.75
C TYR A 116 23.94 -9.55 -4.80
N MET A 117 23.31 -10.52 -4.12
CA MET A 117 24.03 -11.49 -3.27
C MET A 117 25.02 -12.33 -4.07
N MET A 118 24.64 -12.80 -5.26
CA MET A 118 25.54 -13.60 -6.11
C MET A 118 26.75 -12.77 -6.57
N VAL A 119 26.53 -11.53 -7.02
CA VAL A 119 27.61 -10.62 -7.41
C VAL A 119 28.53 -10.34 -6.22
N SER A 120 27.96 -10.03 -5.06
CA SER A 120 28.71 -9.85 -3.82
C SER A 120 29.57 -11.08 -3.47
N ALA A 121 28.98 -12.28 -3.52
CA ALA A 121 29.68 -13.52 -3.25
C ALA A 121 30.84 -13.75 -4.21
N VAL A 122 30.65 -13.51 -5.52
CA VAL A 122 31.72 -13.62 -6.52
C VAL A 122 32.85 -12.63 -6.23
N LEU A 123 32.53 -11.36 -5.97
CA LEU A 123 33.54 -10.34 -5.66
C LEU A 123 34.36 -10.70 -4.41
N LEU A 124 33.69 -11.15 -3.34
CA LEU A 124 34.34 -11.56 -2.10
C LEU A 124 35.20 -12.81 -2.29
N VAL A 125 34.72 -13.82 -3.02
CA VAL A 125 35.50 -15.02 -3.34
C VAL A 125 36.74 -14.69 -4.17
N VAL A 126 36.60 -13.86 -5.21
CA VAL A 126 37.75 -13.41 -6.03
C VAL A 126 38.74 -12.63 -5.17
N SER A 127 38.24 -11.75 -4.29
CA SER A 127 39.10 -10.99 -3.39
C SER A 127 39.89 -11.88 -2.43
N TYR A 128 39.28 -12.97 -1.93
CA TYR A 128 39.96 -13.94 -1.06
C TYR A 128 41.17 -14.59 -1.74
N PHE A 129 41.04 -14.99 -3.01
CA PHE A 129 42.18 -15.50 -3.79
C PHE A 129 43.23 -14.42 -4.09
N GLY A 130 42.81 -13.16 -4.26
CA GLY A 130 43.70 -12.00 -4.41
C GLY A 130 44.53 -11.72 -3.15
N VAL A 131 43.94 -11.88 -1.97
CA VAL A 131 44.65 -11.77 -0.68
C VAL A 131 45.74 -12.84 -0.54
N LEU A 132 45.52 -14.05 -1.07
CA LEU A 132 46.50 -15.13 -1.01
C LEU A 132 47.71 -14.92 -1.94
N HIS A 133 47.58 -14.08 -2.98
CA HIS A 133 48.61 -13.83 -3.99
C HIS A 133 49.05 -12.36 -4.01
N GLN A 134 49.29 -11.76 -2.84
CA GLN A 134 49.76 -10.37 -2.69
C GLN A 134 51.22 -10.18 -3.15
N GLU A 135 51.50 -10.46 -4.41
CA GLU A 135 52.84 -10.32 -4.99
C GLU A 135 53.10 -8.91 -5.55
N SER A 136 52.06 -8.07 -5.71
CA SER A 136 52.21 -6.70 -6.20
C SER A 136 51.24 -5.71 -5.54
N VAL A 137 51.66 -4.44 -5.47
CA VAL A 137 50.85 -3.31 -4.97
C VAL A 137 49.57 -3.12 -5.79
N ALA A 138 49.61 -3.44 -7.08
CA ALA A 138 48.44 -3.41 -7.95
C ALA A 138 47.38 -4.45 -7.54
N ILE A 139 47.80 -5.70 -7.27
CA ILE A 139 46.90 -6.76 -6.80
C ILE A 139 46.32 -6.40 -5.42
N TYR A 140 47.13 -5.84 -4.53
CA TYR A 140 46.66 -5.36 -3.23
C TYR A 140 45.54 -4.31 -3.38
N THR A 141 45.79 -3.28 -4.20
CA THR A 141 44.83 -2.18 -4.41
C THR A 141 43.54 -2.67 -5.05
N LEU A 142 43.64 -3.56 -6.05
CA LEU A 142 42.47 -4.16 -6.69
C LEU A 142 41.65 -5.01 -5.72
N THR A 143 42.31 -5.78 -4.87
CA THR A 143 41.67 -6.62 -3.86
C THR A 143 40.87 -5.78 -2.87
N GLU A 144 41.42 -4.66 -2.40
CA GLU A 144 40.70 -3.71 -1.53
C GLU A 144 39.43 -3.17 -2.20
N ILE A 145 39.50 -2.78 -3.48
CA ILE A 145 38.33 -2.32 -4.24
C ILE A 145 37.27 -3.42 -4.35
N LEU A 146 37.68 -4.66 -4.60
CA LEU A 146 36.76 -5.81 -4.68
C LEU A 146 36.09 -6.11 -3.34
N ILE A 147 36.81 -5.99 -2.22
CA ILE A 147 36.25 -6.18 -0.87
C ILE A 147 35.20 -5.12 -0.59
N VAL A 148 35.53 -3.84 -0.82
CA VAL A 148 34.60 -2.73 -0.62
C VAL A 148 33.38 -2.89 -1.52
N GLY A 149 33.59 -3.22 -2.81
CA GLY A 149 32.51 -3.49 -3.75
C GLY A 149 31.62 -4.64 -3.28
N GLY A 150 32.21 -5.78 -2.92
CA GLY A 150 31.50 -6.96 -2.41
C GLY A 150 30.61 -6.63 -1.22
N TRP A 151 31.11 -5.87 -0.24
CA TRP A 151 30.31 -5.40 0.90
C TRP A 151 29.19 -4.43 0.50
N VAL A 152 29.43 -3.49 -0.43
CA VAL A 152 28.39 -2.57 -0.93
C VAL A 152 27.24 -3.33 -1.60
N PHE A 153 27.55 -4.31 -2.46
CA PHE A 153 26.54 -5.16 -3.08
C PHE A 153 25.79 -6.02 -2.05
N LEU A 154 26.47 -6.46 -0.99
CA LEU A 154 25.84 -7.22 0.10
C LEU A 154 24.84 -6.36 0.87
N TRP A 155 25.24 -5.13 1.23
CA TRP A 155 24.38 -4.18 1.93
C TRP A 155 23.13 -3.84 1.10
N GLU A 156 23.30 -3.59 -0.20
CA GLU A 156 22.17 -3.32 -1.11
C GLU A 156 21.18 -4.50 -1.17
N ALA A 157 21.69 -5.74 -1.19
CA ALA A 157 20.83 -6.91 -1.14
C ALA A 157 20.06 -7.01 0.18
N MET A 158 20.72 -6.72 1.30
CA MET A 158 20.09 -6.72 2.63
C MET A 158 19.02 -5.64 2.74
N ASP A 159 19.30 -4.41 2.27
CA ASP A 159 18.36 -3.30 2.28
C ASP A 159 17.06 -3.65 1.55
N ARG A 160 17.20 -4.18 0.32
CA ARG A 160 16.07 -4.65 -0.50
C ARG A 160 15.25 -5.73 0.20
N LEU A 161 15.92 -6.75 0.74
CA LEU A 161 15.24 -7.87 1.39
C LEU A 161 14.51 -7.50 2.68
N LEU A 162 15.06 -6.56 3.45
CA LEU A 162 14.52 -6.18 4.75
C LEU A 162 13.54 -5.02 4.64
N PHE A 163 13.99 -3.88 4.11
CA PHE A 163 13.21 -2.64 4.12
C PHE A 163 12.19 -2.60 2.99
N GLN A 164 12.62 -2.80 1.73
CA GLN A 164 11.69 -2.71 0.59
C GLN A 164 10.60 -3.79 0.66
N ARG A 165 10.99 -5.04 1.00
CA ARG A 165 10.02 -6.12 1.21
C ARG A 165 9.03 -5.78 2.31
N LYS A 166 9.47 -5.22 3.44
CA LYS A 166 8.58 -4.85 4.56
C LYS A 166 7.58 -3.78 4.14
N THR A 167 8.02 -2.76 3.39
CA THR A 167 7.15 -1.70 2.86
C THR A 167 6.06 -2.29 1.95
N VAL A 168 6.43 -3.09 0.96
CA VAL A 168 5.45 -3.74 0.06
C VAL A 168 4.55 -4.72 0.81
N SER A 169 5.08 -5.43 1.81
CA SER A 169 4.28 -6.34 2.63
C SER A 169 3.27 -5.59 3.52
N LYS A 170 3.61 -4.40 4.03
CA LYS A 170 2.66 -3.54 4.75
C LYS A 170 1.54 -3.10 3.80
N LEU A 171 1.90 -2.66 2.60
CA LEU A 171 0.94 -2.23 1.58
C LEU A 171 -0.04 -3.35 1.23
N ILE A 172 0.45 -4.57 0.98
CA ILE A 172 -0.40 -5.74 0.72
C ILE A 172 -1.37 -6.01 1.87
N LYS A 173 -0.92 -5.88 3.13
CA LYS A 173 -1.81 -6.05 4.29
C LYS A 173 -2.91 -4.99 4.35
N ASN A 174 -2.59 -3.74 4.03
CA ASN A 174 -3.57 -2.66 3.93
C ASN A 174 -4.58 -2.94 2.80
N TYR A 175 -4.13 -3.38 1.63
CA TYR A 175 -5.03 -3.75 0.54
C TYR A 175 -5.89 -4.97 0.87
N GLU A 176 -5.38 -5.95 1.62
CA GLU A 176 -6.19 -7.06 2.12
C GLU A 176 -7.27 -6.58 3.10
N ARG A 177 -6.95 -5.62 3.98
CA ARG A 177 -7.93 -4.98 4.87
C ARG A 177 -9.03 -4.28 4.05
N PHE A 178 -8.69 -3.54 3.00
CA PHE A 178 -9.68 -2.97 2.08
C PHE A 178 -10.52 -4.02 1.34
N ARG A 179 -9.91 -5.12 0.91
CA ARG A 179 -10.60 -6.20 0.19
C ARG A 179 -11.67 -6.88 1.06
N ILE A 180 -11.43 -7.01 2.36
CA ILE A 180 -12.37 -7.65 3.30
C ILE A 180 -13.28 -6.66 4.02
N ALA A 181 -12.98 -5.36 3.95
CA ALA A 181 -13.76 -4.31 4.59
C ALA A 181 -15.23 -4.39 4.19
N ASP A 182 -16.12 -4.15 5.16
CA ASP A 182 -17.52 -3.97 4.85
C ASP A 182 -17.74 -2.57 4.26
N ILE A 183 -18.54 -2.51 3.19
CA ILE A 183 -18.82 -1.26 2.48
C ILE A 183 -20.30 -0.97 2.68
N SER A 184 -20.55 0.06 3.48
CA SER A 184 -21.89 0.54 3.80
C SER A 184 -22.16 1.88 3.11
N PHE A 185 -23.43 2.14 2.84
CA PHE A 185 -23.89 3.39 2.26
C PHE A 185 -24.90 4.01 3.22
N ARG A 186 -24.60 5.23 3.68
CA ARG A 186 -25.48 5.99 4.57
C ARG A 186 -26.05 7.19 3.83
N TYR A 187 -27.34 7.40 4.02
CA TYR A 187 -28.05 8.51 3.41
C TYR A 187 -28.32 9.55 4.49
N SER A 188 -27.64 10.69 4.40
CA SER A 188 -27.90 11.82 5.28
C SER A 188 -27.93 13.10 4.47
N LYS A 189 -28.66 14.11 4.97
CA LYS A 189 -28.53 15.46 4.43
C LYS A 189 -27.09 15.90 4.69
N PRO A 190 -26.35 16.39 3.68
CA PRO A 190 -24.95 16.76 3.85
C PRO A 190 -24.82 17.73 5.03
N PRO A 191 -23.81 17.54 5.91
CA PRO A 191 -23.63 18.41 7.06
C PRO A 191 -23.52 19.87 6.59
N GLU A 192 -24.26 20.77 7.25
CA GLU A 192 -24.41 22.19 6.85
C GLU A 192 -23.07 22.93 6.63
N ALA A 193 -21.98 22.44 7.21
CA ALA A 193 -20.63 22.96 7.04
C ALA A 193 -20.16 23.03 5.57
N LEU A 194 -20.59 22.09 4.70
CA LEU A 194 -20.20 22.09 3.28
C LEU A 194 -20.99 23.10 2.43
N ARG A 195 -22.09 23.69 2.94
CA ARG A 195 -22.82 24.76 2.24
C ARG A 195 -22.08 26.09 2.26
N VAL A 196 -21.23 26.34 3.26
CA VAL A 196 -20.57 27.65 3.46
C VAL A 196 -19.35 27.82 2.57
N LEU A 197 -18.77 26.72 2.04
CA LEU A 197 -17.61 26.75 1.14
C LEU A 197 -17.98 26.84 -0.35
N ARG A 198 -19.29 26.87 -0.68
CA ARG A 198 -19.77 27.23 -2.02
C ARG A 198 -20.35 28.65 -1.99
N ILE A 199 -19.47 29.64 -1.94
CA ILE A 199 -19.73 31.01 -2.42
C ILE A 199 -18.61 31.39 -3.36
#